data_AF-A0A814RHX8-F1
#
_entry.id   AF-A0A814RHX8-F1
#
_cell.length_a   1.000
_cell.length_b   1.000
_cell.length_c   1.000
_cell.angle_alpha   90.00
_cell.angle_beta   90.00
_cell.angle_gamma   90.00
#
_symmetry.space_group_name_H-M   'P 1'
#
loop_
_entity.id
_entity.type
_entity.pdbx_description
1 polymer ?
#
loop_
_entity_poly.entity_id
_entity_poly.type
_entity_poly.pdbx_seq_one_letter_code
_entity_poly.pdbx_strand_id
1 'polypeptide(L)'
;MDEVAKSKIKRFLVKQALWKEKSSFLSRIILQKVKQLYGGKVSVMVSASAPLSRDVLRFFCIALDIPIYEIFGQTESSGISTATHVIDMSYGVVGMPICTVEIEPIDVPGTNYRSDNNQGEICIRGLTVFKGKLHFIGRCFV
;
A
#
# COMPACT_ATOMS: atom_id res chain seq x y z
N MET A 1 19.21 10.48 14.53
CA MET A 1 18.46 9.44 15.28
C MET A 1 19.27 8.94 16.50
N ASP A 2 20.36 9.62 16.83
CA ASP A 2 21.45 9.08 17.64
C ASP A 2 21.26 9.28 19.15
N GLU A 3 20.42 10.24 19.56
CA GLU A 3 20.06 10.42 20.97
C GLU A 3 19.06 9.40 21.49
N VAL A 4 18.10 8.96 20.65
CA VAL A 4 17.11 7.95 21.03
C VAL A 4 17.80 6.59 21.24
N ALA A 5 18.90 6.36 20.53
CA ALA A 5 19.71 5.18 20.69
C ALA A 5 20.39 5.09 22.08
N LYS A 6 20.66 6.19 22.79
CA LYS A 6 21.47 6.14 24.02
C LYS A 6 20.72 5.71 25.30
N SER A 7 19.39 5.88 25.36
CA SER A 7 18.62 5.62 26.59
C SER A 7 17.63 4.46 26.45
N LYS A 8 17.76 3.43 27.31
CA LYS A 8 16.87 2.24 27.35
C LYS A 8 15.40 2.60 27.53
N ILE A 9 15.10 3.60 28.37
CA ILE A 9 13.74 4.05 28.68
C ILE A 9 13.08 4.69 27.45
N LYS A 10 13.81 5.54 26.71
CA LYS A 10 13.29 6.16 25.48
C LYS A 10 12.96 5.12 24.41
N ARG A 11 13.83 4.11 24.23
CA ARG A 11 13.57 2.99 23.30
C ARG A 11 12.33 2.20 23.69
N PHE A 12 12.16 1.93 24.98
CA PHE A 12 10.98 1.22 25.50
C PHE A 12 9.68 1.99 25.24
N LEU A 13 9.66 3.30 25.53
CA LEU A 13 8.49 4.16 25.28
C LEU A 13 8.13 4.27 23.80
N VAL A 14 9.13 4.42 22.92
CA VAL A 14 8.89 4.45 21.46
C VAL A 14 8.35 3.10 20.97
N LYS A 15 8.93 1.99 21.42
CA LYS A 15 8.45 0.65 21.05
C LYS A 15 7.01 0.43 21.51
N GLN A 16 6.67 0.90 22.72
CA GLN A 16 5.31 0.83 23.26
C GLN A 16 4.33 1.73 22.49
N ALA A 17 4.77 2.92 22.06
CA ALA A 17 3.97 3.84 21.26
C ALA A 17 3.67 3.28 19.85
N LEU A 18 4.63 2.60 19.22
CA LEU A 18 4.49 1.96 17.91
C LEU A 18 3.62 0.69 17.96
N TRP A 19 3.59 0.00 19.10
CA TRP A 19 2.78 -1.22 19.27
C TRP A 19 1.30 -0.91 19.51
N LYS A 20 0.97 0.27 20.04
CA LYS A 20 -0.42 0.69 20.21
C LYS A 20 -1.02 1.11 18.87
N GLU A 21 -2.05 0.38 18.46
CA GLU A 21 -2.78 0.62 17.20
C GLU A 21 -3.58 1.93 17.22
N LYS A 22 -3.97 2.42 18.41
CA LYS A 22 -4.64 3.72 18.60
C LYS A 22 -3.65 4.75 19.14
N SER A 23 -3.42 5.83 18.39
CA SER A 23 -2.51 6.90 18.82
C SER A 23 -3.07 7.60 20.07
N SER A 24 -2.48 7.28 21.23
CA SER A 24 -2.75 8.00 22.47
C SER A 24 -2.04 9.35 22.42
N PHE A 25 -2.52 10.34 23.18
CA PHE A 25 -1.91 11.67 23.29
C PHE A 25 -0.40 11.61 23.55
N LEU A 26 0.05 10.65 24.38
CA LEU A 26 1.46 10.41 24.66
C LEU A 26 2.25 9.95 23.42
N SER A 27 1.68 9.05 22.62
CA SER A 27 2.30 8.59 21.37
C SER A 27 2.48 9.75 20.39
N ARG A 28 1.50 10.65 20.29
CA ARG A 28 1.56 11.82 19.41
C ARG A 28 2.71 12.76 19.79
N ILE A 29 2.92 13.01 21.09
CA ILE A 29 4.06 13.84 21.56
C ILE A 29 5.41 13.17 21.26
N ILE A 30 5.51 11.85 21.50
CA ILE A 30 6.76 11.12 21.25
C ILE A 30 7.10 11.09 19.75
N LEU A 31 6.08 10.91 18.91
CA LEU A 31 6.23 10.75 17.46
C LEU A 31 6.24 12.08 16.68
N GLN A 32 5.93 13.21 17.34
CA GLN A 32 6.04 14.55 16.72
C GLN A 32 7.43 14.81 16.14
N LYS A 33 8.50 14.34 16.80
CA LYS A 33 9.86 14.46 16.27
C LYS A 33 10.03 13.70 14.95
N VAL A 34 9.43 12.51 14.85
CA VAL A 34 9.45 11.72 13.61
C VAL A 34 8.68 12.45 12.52
N LYS A 35 7.48 12.95 12.83
CA LYS A 35 6.67 13.73 11.88
C LYS A 35 7.39 15.00 11.38
N GLN A 36 8.15 15.66 12.24
CA GLN A 36 8.95 16.84 11.88
C GLN A 36 10.11 16.52 10.93
N LEU A 37 10.66 15.30 10.95
CA LEU A 37 11.68 14.88 9.97
C LEU A 37 11.15 14.90 8.54
N TYR A 38 9.84 14.69 8.35
CA TYR A 38 9.14 14.78 7.07
C TYR A 38 8.52 16.17 6.83
N GLY A 39 8.94 17.19 7.59
CA GLY A 39 8.46 18.57 7.44
C GLY A 39 7.16 18.89 8.18
N GLY A 40 6.57 17.95 8.93
CA GLY A 40 5.43 18.20 9.82
C GLY A 40 4.07 18.41 9.16
N LYS A 41 4.03 18.65 7.84
CA LYS A 41 2.82 18.96 7.06
C LYS A 41 2.31 17.81 6.20
N VAL A 42 2.99 16.66 6.19
CA VAL A 42 2.50 15.48 5.48
C VAL A 42 1.19 15.03 6.11
N SER A 43 0.16 14.93 5.28
CA SER A 43 -1.20 14.50 5.65
C SER A 43 -1.54 13.14 5.04
N VAL A 44 -0.89 12.75 3.95
CA VAL A 44 -1.14 11.53 3.18
C VAL A 44 0.15 11.04 2.57
N MET A 45 0.36 9.73 2.54
CA MET A 45 1.38 9.08 1.73
C MET A 45 0.76 8.02 0.83
N VAL A 46 1.37 7.80 -0.33
CA VAL A 46 0.93 6.80 -1.31
C VAL A 46 2.11 5.93 -1.66
N SER A 47 1.90 4.61 -1.64
CA SER A 47 2.82 3.64 -2.20
C SER A 47 2.23 2.99 -3.43
N ALA A 48 3.04 2.88 -4.47
CA ALA A 48 2.73 2.17 -5.70
C ALA A 48 3.97 1.40 -6.17
N SER A 49 3.77 0.41 -7.05
CA SER A 49 4.79 -0.43 -7.71
C SER A 49 5.21 -1.71 -6.99
N ALA A 50 5.48 -1.70 -5.69
CA ALA A 50 6.00 -2.87 -4.99
C ALA A 50 5.20 -3.19 -3.72
N PRO A 51 5.01 -4.48 -3.39
CA PRO A 51 4.30 -4.85 -2.18
C PRO A 51 5.10 -4.41 -0.96
N LEU A 52 4.47 -3.63 -0.08
CA LEU A 52 5.03 -3.33 1.23
C LEU A 52 4.62 -4.40 2.23
N SER A 53 5.53 -4.71 3.16
CA SER A 53 5.17 -5.53 4.30
C SER A 53 4.16 -4.79 5.18
N ARG A 54 3.20 -5.54 5.72
CA ARG A 54 2.17 -5.04 6.65
C ARG A 54 2.78 -4.31 7.84
N ASP A 55 3.90 -4.82 8.36
CA ASP A 55 4.60 -4.21 9.49
C ASP A 55 5.18 -2.85 9.17
N VAL A 56 5.65 -2.67 7.92
CA VAL A 56 6.24 -1.41 7.46
C VAL A 56 5.15 -0.35 7.28
N LEU A 57 4.03 -0.71 6.63
CA LEU A 57 2.87 0.18 6.48
C LEU A 57 2.34 0.61 7.84
N ARG A 58 2.11 -0.35 8.73
CA ARG A 58 1.65 -0.10 10.10
C ARG A 58 2.60 0.83 10.85
N PHE A 59 3.91 0.59 10.73
CA PHE A 59 4.91 1.45 11.35
C PHE A 59 4.79 2.90 10.88
N PHE A 60 4.72 3.14 9.57
CA PHE A 60 4.64 4.50 9.03
C PHE A 60 3.30 5.18 9.34
N CYS A 61 2.18 4.46 9.25
CA CYS A 61 0.87 4.99 9.63
C CYS A 61 0.87 5.48 11.08
N ILE A 62 1.40 4.68 12.02
CA ILE A 62 1.46 5.04 13.43
C ILE A 62 2.51 6.14 13.68
N ALA A 63 3.70 6.01 13.09
CA ALA A 63 4.81 6.93 13.33
C ALA A 63 4.54 8.36 12.83
N LEU A 64 3.75 8.51 11.77
CA LEU A 64 3.43 9.80 11.17
C LEU A 64 2.01 10.29 11.48
N ASP A 65 1.16 9.42 12.04
CA ASP A 65 -0.25 9.69 12.34
C ASP A 65 -0.98 10.17 11.07
N ILE A 66 -0.79 9.43 9.96
CA ILE A 66 -1.39 9.69 8.64
C ILE A 66 -1.82 8.38 7.98
N PRO A 67 -2.84 8.40 7.11
CA PRO A 67 -3.16 7.27 6.25
C PRO A 67 -2.10 7.07 5.16
N ILE A 68 -1.85 5.81 4.81
CA ILE A 68 -1.01 5.40 3.69
C ILE A 68 -1.86 4.59 2.72
N TYR A 69 -1.86 5.01 1.46
CA TYR A 69 -2.60 4.34 0.39
C TYR A 69 -1.69 3.36 -0.35
N GLU A 70 -2.14 2.12 -0.49
CA GLU A 70 -1.50 1.15 -1.37
C GLU A 70 -2.25 1.14 -2.70
N ILE A 71 -1.48 1.24 -3.78
CA ILE A 71 -2.00 1.33 -5.14
C ILE A 71 -1.27 0.32 -5.99
N PHE A 72 -2.03 -0.49 -6.74
CA PHE A 72 -1.48 -1.39 -7.74
C PHE A 72 -1.86 -0.92 -9.13
N GLY A 73 -0.93 -1.13 -10.06
CA GLY A 73 -1.00 -0.62 -11.40
C GLY A 73 0.23 -1.00 -12.19
N GLN A 74 0.10 -0.96 -13.51
CA GLN A 74 1.16 -1.31 -14.44
C GLN A 74 1.22 -0.26 -15.55
N THR A 75 2.34 -0.24 -16.26
CA THR A 75 2.50 0.68 -17.41
C THR A 75 1.49 0.37 -18.52
N GLU A 76 1.15 -0.91 -18.68
CA GLU A 76 0.22 -1.47 -19.64
C GLU A 76 -1.24 -1.11 -19.32
N SER A 77 -1.56 -0.84 -18.05
CA SER A 77 -2.86 -0.33 -17.61
C SER A 77 -2.89 1.19 -17.43
N SER A 78 -1.95 1.91 -18.07
CA SER A 78 -1.83 3.37 -18.00
C SER A 78 -1.75 3.92 -16.57
N GLY A 79 -1.13 3.16 -15.66
CA GLY A 79 -0.97 3.52 -14.27
C GLY A 79 -1.90 2.73 -13.36
N ILE A 80 -2.74 3.42 -12.60
CA ILE A 80 -3.48 2.84 -11.47
C ILE A 80 -4.58 1.89 -11.95
N SER A 81 -4.68 0.72 -11.33
CA SER A 81 -5.75 -0.27 -11.57
C SER A 81 -6.53 -0.57 -10.29
N THR A 82 -5.89 -0.60 -9.13
CA THR A 82 -6.56 -0.69 -7.82
C THR A 82 -6.00 0.32 -6.83
N ALA A 83 -6.81 0.72 -5.85
CA ALA A 83 -6.36 1.57 -4.75
C ALA A 83 -7.10 1.24 -3.45
N THR A 84 -6.41 1.33 -2.31
CA THR A 84 -7.06 1.25 -1.00
C THR A 84 -7.93 2.47 -0.70
N HIS A 85 -9.02 2.25 0.02
CA HIS A 85 -9.95 3.32 0.40
C HIS A 85 -9.43 4.12 1.59
N VAL A 86 -9.79 5.41 1.68
CA VAL A 86 -9.39 6.35 2.75
C VAL A 86 -9.72 5.85 4.17
N ILE A 87 -10.78 5.06 4.28
CA ILE A 87 -11.30 4.55 5.55
C ILE A 87 -10.80 3.11 5.80
N ASP A 88 -10.24 2.46 4.78
CA ASP A 88 -9.76 1.10 4.92
C ASP A 88 -8.38 1.11 5.60
N MET A 89 -8.34 0.53 6.80
CA MET A 89 -7.13 0.40 7.61
C MET A 89 -6.48 -0.98 7.46
N SER A 90 -6.91 -1.76 6.47
CA SER A 90 -6.34 -3.07 6.17
C SER A 90 -4.94 -2.89 5.58
N TYR A 91 -3.96 -3.59 6.15
CA TYR A 91 -2.57 -3.55 5.68
C TYR A 91 -2.25 -4.77 4.80
N GLY A 92 -1.50 -4.56 3.70
CA GLY A 92 -1.08 -5.63 2.79
C GLY A 92 -2.19 -6.10 1.87
N VAL A 93 -3.05 -5.16 1.45
CA VAL A 93 -4.04 -5.32 0.38
C VAL A 93 -3.90 -4.12 -0.53
N VAL A 94 -4.02 -4.32 -1.85
CA VAL A 94 -3.89 -3.25 -2.85
C VAL A 94 -5.23 -2.53 -3.14
N GLY A 95 -6.25 -2.85 -2.35
CA GLY A 95 -7.57 -2.25 -2.40
C GLY A 95 -8.45 -2.75 -3.55
N MET A 96 -9.42 -1.92 -3.93
CA MET A 96 -10.48 -2.27 -4.88
C MET A 96 -10.15 -1.73 -6.28
N PRO A 97 -10.64 -2.36 -7.37
CA PRO A 97 -10.54 -1.81 -8.71
C PRO A 97 -11.08 -0.38 -8.78
N ILE A 98 -10.36 0.49 -9.50
CA ILE A 98 -10.82 1.86 -9.74
C ILE A 98 -12.00 1.88 -10.72
N CYS A 99 -12.73 2.99 -10.76
CA CYS A 99 -13.81 3.19 -11.73
C CYS A 99 -13.33 2.86 -13.14
N THR A 100 -14.14 2.13 -13.91
CA THR A 100 -13.87 1.70 -15.31
C THR A 100 -12.86 0.56 -15.49
N VAL A 101 -12.41 -0.07 -14.39
CA VAL A 101 -11.54 -1.24 -14.41
C VAL A 101 -12.25 -2.44 -13.79
N GLU A 102 -12.12 -3.59 -14.46
CA GLU A 102 -12.55 -4.90 -14.02
C GLU A 102 -11.31 -5.78 -13.88
N ILE A 103 -11.26 -6.56 -12.79
CA ILE A 103 -10.12 -7.43 -12.48
C ILE A 103 -10.64 -8.81 -12.10
N GLU A 104 -10.06 -9.83 -12.70
CA GLU A 104 -10.40 -11.23 -12.43
C GLU A 104 -9.13 -12.10 -12.41
N PRO A 105 -8.96 -13.00 -11.42
CA PRO A 105 -7.88 -13.98 -11.46
C PRO A 105 -8.17 -15.05 -12.52
N ILE A 106 -7.20 -15.33 -13.38
CA ILE A 106 -7.28 -16.41 -14.38
C ILE A 106 -6.37 -17.59 -14.00
N ASP A 107 -6.81 -18.79 -14.35
CA ASP A 107 -6.04 -20.02 -14.16
C ASP A 107 -4.73 -19.97 -14.96
N VAL A 108 -3.61 -20.34 -14.34
CA VAL A 108 -2.30 -20.40 -15.00
C VAL A 108 -1.95 -21.87 -15.28
N PRO A 109 -1.89 -22.29 -16.56
CA PRO A 109 -1.53 -23.66 -16.94
C PRO A 109 -0.16 -24.07 -16.37
N GLY A 110 -0.08 -25.29 -15.82
CA GLY A 110 1.15 -25.81 -15.24
C GLY A 110 1.44 -25.34 -13.81
N THR A 111 0.53 -24.58 -13.19
CA THR A 111 0.59 -24.24 -11.76
C THR A 111 -0.65 -24.74 -11.02
N ASN A 112 -0.60 -24.69 -9.67
CA ASN A 112 -1.75 -24.99 -8.81
C ASN A 112 -2.59 -23.75 -8.47
N TYR A 113 -2.35 -22.60 -9.12
CA TYR A 113 -3.15 -21.39 -8.91
C TYR A 113 -4.42 -21.47 -9.74
N ARG A 114 -5.57 -21.45 -9.04
CA ARG A 114 -6.89 -21.65 -9.62
C ARG A 114 -7.85 -20.56 -9.19
N SER A 115 -8.57 -20.03 -10.18
CA SER A 115 -9.51 -18.92 -10.06
C SER A 115 -10.66 -19.24 -9.10
N ASP A 116 -11.06 -20.51 -9.01
CA ASP A 116 -12.04 -21.02 -8.04
C ASP A 116 -11.64 -20.78 -6.57
N ASN A 117 -10.33 -20.74 -6.29
CA ASN A 117 -9.75 -20.43 -4.98
C ASN A 117 -9.35 -18.96 -4.83
N ASN A 118 -9.83 -18.07 -5.71
CA ASN A 118 -9.42 -16.66 -5.80
C ASN A 118 -7.89 -16.51 -5.97
N GLN A 119 -7.26 -17.44 -6.68
CA GLN A 119 -5.83 -17.42 -6.97
C GLN A 119 -5.59 -17.54 -8.48
N GLY A 120 -4.58 -16.86 -9.00
CA GLY A 120 -4.33 -16.88 -10.43
C GLY A 120 -3.47 -15.73 -10.88
N GLU A 121 -3.29 -15.63 -12.18
CA GLU A 121 -2.74 -14.42 -12.80
C GLU A 121 -3.82 -13.33 -12.80
N ILE A 122 -3.43 -12.11 -12.44
CA ILE A 122 -4.36 -10.98 -12.38
C ILE A 122 -4.61 -10.51 -13.81
N CYS A 123 -5.85 -10.61 -14.27
CA CYS A 123 -6.27 -10.12 -15.58
C CYS A 123 -7.08 -8.83 -15.43
N ILE A 124 -6.68 -7.78 -16.14
CA ILE A 124 -7.25 -6.44 -16.07
C ILE A 124 -7.95 -6.11 -17.39
N ARG A 125 -9.21 -5.68 -17.31
CA ARG A 125 -9.99 -5.13 -18.44
C ARG A 125 -10.54 -3.76 -18.08
N GLY A 126 -10.33 -2.77 -18.93
CA GLY A 126 -10.87 -1.43 -18.70
C GLY A 126 -10.44 -0.40 -19.72
N LEU A 127 -10.94 0.83 -19.58
CA LEU A 127 -10.56 1.95 -20.45
C LEU A 127 -9.10 2.40 -20.25
N THR A 128 -8.50 2.01 -19.13
CA THR A 128 -7.12 2.34 -18.77
C THR A 128 -6.11 1.41 -19.45
N VAL A 129 -6.54 0.25 -19.96
CA VAL A 129 -5.66 -0.69 -20.65
C VAL A 129 -5.21 -0.12 -21.99
N PHE A 130 -3.91 -0.06 -22.20
CA PHE A 130 -3.32 0.38 -23.46
C PHE A 130 -3.85 -0.42 -24.66
N LYS A 131 -3.90 0.21 -25.84
CA LYS A 131 -4.38 -0.45 -27.06
C LYS A 131 -3.43 -1.54 -27.60
N GLY A 132 -2.29 -1.75 -26.94
CA GLY A 132 -1.28 -2.75 -27.30
C GLY A 132 0.10 -2.14 -27.50
N LYS A 133 1.10 -3.03 -27.56
CA LYS A 133 2.45 -2.68 -28.00
C LYS A 133 2.38 -2.26 -29.47
N LEU A 134 3.25 -1.34 -29.89
CA LEU A 134 3.30 -0.64 -31.19
C LEU A 134 3.22 -1.53 -32.47
N HIS A 135 3.13 -2.85 -32.36
CA HIS A 135 3.02 -3.81 -33.47
C HIS A 135 1.96 -4.91 -33.29
N PHE A 136 1.22 -4.94 -32.18
CA PHE A 136 0.18 -5.94 -31.92
C PHE A 136 -1.19 -5.27 -31.80
N ILE A 137 -2.05 -5.49 -32.79
CA ILE A 137 -3.44 -4.99 -32.82
C ILE A 137 -4.35 -6.13 -32.34
N GLY A 138 -4.76 -6.08 -31.08
CA GLY A 138 -5.73 -6.97 -30.46
C GLY A 138 -6.28 -6.35 -29.18
N ARG A 139 -7.45 -6.79 -28.69
CA ARG A 139 -7.94 -6.39 -27.36
C ARG A 139 -6.93 -6.88 -26.32
N CYS A 140 -6.12 -5.98 -25.78
CA CYS A 140 -5.18 -6.31 -24.73
C CYS A 140 -5.93 -6.54 -23.43
N PHE A 141 -5.73 -7.73 -22.88
CA PHE A 141 -5.90 -8.04 -21.48
C PHE A 141 -4.48 -8.05 -20.90
N VAL A 142 -4.29 -7.47 -19.72
CA VAL A 142 -3.01 -7.44 -19.00
C VAL A 142 -3.14 -8.32 -17.78
#